data_AF-M2PDU0-F1
#
_entry.id   AF-M2PDU0-F1
#
_cell.length_a   1.000
_cell.length_b   1.000
_cell.length_c   1.000
_cell.angle_alpha   90.00
_cell.angle_beta   90.00
_cell.angle_gamma   90.00
#
_symmetry.space_group_name_H-M   'P 1'
#
loop_
_entity.id
_entity.type
_entity.pdbx_description
1 polymer ?
#
loop_
_entity_poly.entity_id
_entity_poly.type
_entity_poly.pdbx_seq_one_letter_code
_entity_poly.pdbx_strand_id
1 'polypeptide(L)'
;MSQAQFDKAVAIVKSLPKDGPIKPTQDEQLYFYKYYKQGTEGDVNTARPGMLDFVGKAKWDAWDSVKGVSKEDAWAKYVEKLLEILNRVGDEESKKYVAEIEAAT
;
A
#
# COMPACT_ATOMS: atom_id res chain seq x y z
N MET A 1 -8.73 -10.71 -2.56
CA MET A 1 -8.54 -9.55 -3.46
C MET A 1 -7.83 -10.02 -4.71
N SER A 2 -8.26 -9.59 -5.90
CA SER A 2 -7.61 -9.94 -7.17
C SER A 2 -6.41 -9.03 -7.45
N GLN A 3 -5.56 -9.44 -8.39
CA GLN A 3 -4.48 -8.60 -8.89
C GLN A 3 -5.00 -7.29 -9.49
N ALA A 4 -6.14 -7.32 -10.19
CA ALA A 4 -6.75 -6.12 -10.77
C ALA A 4 -7.15 -5.09 -9.70
N GLN A 5 -7.71 -5.55 -8.58
CA GLN A 5 -8.04 -4.69 -7.43
C GLN A 5 -6.78 -4.08 -6.81
N PHE A 6 -5.72 -4.87 -6.67
CA PHE A 6 -4.43 -4.40 -6.20
C PHE A 6 -3.82 -3.35 -7.13
N ASP A 7 -3.77 -3.61 -8.44
CA ASP A 7 -3.22 -2.68 -9.42
C ASP A 7 -4.01 -1.36 -9.47
N LYS A 8 -5.35 -1.44 -9.37
CA LYS A 8 -6.21 -0.26 -9.24
C LYS A 8 -5.92 0.53 -7.95
N ALA A 9 -5.80 -0.15 -6.81
CA ALA A 9 -5.46 0.48 -5.54
C ALA A 9 -4.06 1.15 -5.57
N VAL A 10 -3.07 0.50 -6.20
CA VAL A 10 -1.74 1.07 -6.42
C VAL A 10 -1.81 2.33 -7.28
N ALA A 11 -2.59 2.30 -8.36
CA ALA A 11 -2.78 3.46 -9.23
C ALA A 11 -3.39 4.65 -8.47
N ILE A 12 -4.42 4.40 -7.65
CA ILE A 12 -5.07 5.41 -6.81
C ILE A 12 -4.06 6.00 -5.83
N VAL A 13 -3.34 5.18 -5.04
CA VAL A 13 -2.36 5.67 -4.06
C VAL A 13 -1.27 6.52 -4.71
N LYS A 14 -0.84 6.15 -5.93
CA LYS A 14 0.16 6.92 -6.70
C LYS A 14 -0.39 8.25 -7.24
N SER A 15 -1.70 8.35 -7.48
CA SER A 15 -2.34 9.57 -7.99
C SER A 15 -2.75 10.55 -6.88
N LEU A 16 -2.77 10.12 -5.61
CA LEU A 16 -3.15 11.00 -4.51
C LEU A 16 -2.22 12.22 -4.42
N PRO A 17 -2.75 13.43 -4.29
CA PRO A 17 -1.92 14.62 -4.07
C PRO A 17 -1.19 14.49 -2.73
N LYS A 18 0.01 15.10 -2.63
CA LYS A 18 0.78 15.12 -1.37
C LYS A 18 -0.01 15.76 -0.21
N ASP A 19 -0.83 16.75 -0.56
CA ASP A 19 -1.71 17.45 0.35
C ASP A 19 -3.13 17.41 -0.22
N GLY A 20 -4.02 16.76 0.51
CA GLY A 20 -5.41 16.54 0.11
C GLY A 20 -6.20 15.84 1.22
N PRO A 21 -7.52 15.66 1.03
CA PRO A 21 -8.38 15.03 2.04
C PRO A 21 -8.02 13.56 2.27
N ILE A 22 -7.57 12.85 1.22
CA ILE A 22 -7.12 11.47 1.28
C ILE A 22 -5.60 11.47 1.46
N LYS A 23 -5.13 11.65 2.69
CA LYS A 23 -3.70 11.69 3.03
C LYS A 23 -3.31 10.56 3.97
N PRO A 24 -2.60 9.53 3.50
CA PRO A 24 -2.04 8.50 4.36
C PRO A 24 -1.01 9.08 5.34
N THR A 25 -1.11 8.68 6.60
CA THR A 25 -0.10 8.92 7.63
C THR A 25 1.24 8.25 7.26
N GLN A 26 2.32 8.62 7.94
CA GLN A 26 3.63 8.01 7.68
C GLN A 26 3.61 6.48 7.88
N ASP A 27 2.91 5.99 8.91
CA ASP A 27 2.79 4.56 9.18
C ASP A 27 1.96 3.85 8.09
N GLU A 28 0.90 4.49 7.60
CA GLU A 28 0.12 3.97 6.48
C GLU A 28 0.93 3.94 5.18
N GLN A 29 1.82 4.92 4.95
CA GLN A 29 2.74 4.89 3.80
C GLN A 29 3.75 3.73 3.88
N LEU A 30 4.29 3.44 5.07
CA LEU A 30 5.14 2.27 5.29
C LEU A 30 4.36 0.96 5.13
N TYR A 31 3.09 0.95 5.55
CA TYR A 31 2.18 -0.18 5.35
C TYR A 31 1.93 -0.45 3.87
N PHE A 32 1.64 0.58 3.07
CA PHE A 32 1.53 0.43 1.62
C PHE A 32 2.85 -0.03 1.00
N TYR A 33 3.97 0.55 1.41
CA TYR A 33 5.28 0.17 0.88
C TYR A 33 5.57 -1.33 1.09
N LYS A 34 5.42 -1.85 2.32
CA LYS A 34 5.78 -3.25 2.60
C LYS A 34 4.95 -4.26 1.82
N TYR A 35 3.64 -4.04 1.72
CA TYR A 35 2.76 -4.94 0.99
C TYR A 35 2.81 -4.73 -0.53
N TYR A 36 3.15 -3.52 -0.99
CA TYR A 36 3.47 -3.31 -2.41
C TYR A 36 4.70 -4.12 -2.81
N LYS A 37 5.77 -4.04 -2.03
CA LYS A 37 7.02 -4.78 -2.29
C LYS A 37 6.78 -6.29 -2.20
N GLN A 38 6.12 -6.77 -1.16
CA GLN A 38 5.78 -8.19 -1.03
C GLN A 38 4.87 -8.69 -2.17
N GLY A 39 3.85 -7.91 -2.54
CA GLY A 39 2.89 -8.26 -3.58
C GLY A 39 3.47 -8.25 -5.00
N THR A 40 4.55 -7.50 -5.24
CA THR A 40 5.19 -7.40 -6.57
C THR A 40 6.45 -8.26 -6.66
N GLU A 41 7.34 -8.16 -5.69
CA GLU A 41 8.69 -8.74 -5.69
C GLU A 41 8.82 -9.97 -4.76
N GLY A 42 7.85 -10.21 -3.87
CA GLY A 42 7.96 -11.25 -2.84
C GLY A 42 8.87 -10.83 -1.70
N ASP A 43 9.52 -11.81 -1.07
CA ASP A 43 10.43 -11.60 0.06
C ASP A 43 11.56 -10.62 -0.26
N VAL A 44 11.98 -9.86 0.75
CA VAL A 44 13.10 -8.92 0.63
C VAL A 44 14.37 -9.61 0.11
N ASN A 45 14.96 -9.01 -0.91
CA ASN A 45 16.07 -9.58 -1.68
C ASN A 45 17.29 -8.64 -1.81
N THR A 46 17.28 -7.53 -1.08
CA THR A 46 18.36 -6.53 -1.07
C THR A 46 19.03 -6.46 0.30
N ALA A 47 20.27 -5.97 0.33
CA ALA A 47 20.95 -5.67 1.58
C ALA A 47 20.26 -4.52 2.32
N ARG A 48 20.20 -4.63 3.65
CA ARG A 48 19.65 -3.59 4.50
C ARG A 48 20.47 -2.29 4.39
N PRO A 49 19.84 -1.11 4.18
CA PRO A 49 20.55 0.16 4.11
C PRO A 49 21.37 0.50 5.36
N GLY A 50 22.41 1.32 5.17
CA GLY A 50 23.32 1.74 6.24
C GLY A 50 22.66 2.64 7.28
N MET A 51 23.30 2.79 8.45
CA MET A 51 22.71 3.45 9.64
C MET A 51 22.31 4.92 9.43
N LEU A 52 22.89 5.61 8.44
CA LEU A 52 22.60 7.01 8.16
C LEU A 52 21.43 7.21 7.18
N ASP A 53 20.98 6.16 6.49
CA ASP A 53 19.80 6.19 5.63
C ASP A 53 18.55 5.77 6.43
N PHE A 54 18.03 6.68 7.24
CA PHE A 54 16.89 6.41 8.12
C PHE A 54 15.63 6.01 7.34
N VAL A 55 15.38 6.64 6.19
CA VAL A 55 14.18 6.39 5.36
C VAL A 55 14.29 5.05 4.65
N GLY A 56 15.43 4.77 4.01
CA GLY A 56 15.68 3.48 3.36
C GLY A 56 15.64 2.34 4.36
N LYS A 57 16.24 2.52 5.54
CA LYS A 57 16.18 1.55 6.64
C LYS A 57 14.74 1.27 7.09
N ALA A 58 13.93 2.30 7.32
CA ALA A 58 12.53 2.11 7.73
C ALA A 58 11.70 1.37 6.67
N LYS A 59 11.90 1.70 5.39
CA LYS A 59 11.27 0.99 4.27
C LYS A 59 11.70 -0.48 4.21
N TRP A 60 13.00 -0.74 4.28
CA TRP A 60 13.55 -2.08 4.27
C TRP A 60 13.03 -2.90 5.44
N ASP A 61 13.06 -2.36 6.66
CA ASP A 61 12.55 -3.02 7.87
C ASP A 61 11.06 -3.33 7.76
N ALA A 62 10.27 -2.41 7.18
CA ALA A 62 8.85 -2.65 6.92
C ALA A 62 8.65 -3.82 5.93
N TRP A 63 9.42 -3.88 4.84
CA TRP A 63 9.34 -4.97 3.87
C TRP A 63 9.79 -6.32 4.46
N ASP A 64 10.92 -6.36 5.16
CA ASP A 64 11.41 -7.57 5.83
C ASP A 64 10.41 -8.09 6.88
N SER A 65 9.67 -7.20 7.56
CA SER A 65 8.67 -7.59 8.57
C SER A 65 7.48 -8.41 8.01
N VAL A 66 7.28 -8.43 6.70
CA VAL A 66 6.20 -9.20 6.03
C VAL A 66 6.74 -10.33 5.15
N LYS A 67 8.00 -10.74 5.37
CA LYS A 67 8.60 -11.89 4.72
C LYS A 67 7.75 -13.15 4.93
N GLY A 68 7.58 -13.95 3.88
CA GLY A 68 6.78 -15.17 3.87
C GLY A 68 5.28 -14.95 3.65
N VAL A 69 4.80 -13.70 3.62
CA VAL A 69 3.41 -13.40 3.24
C VAL A 69 3.24 -13.66 1.74
N SER A 70 2.18 -14.37 1.35
CA SER A 70 1.87 -14.66 -0.05
C SER A 70 1.57 -13.38 -0.85
N LYS A 71 1.66 -13.44 -2.18
CA LYS A 71 1.33 -12.27 -3.01
C LYS A 71 -0.14 -11.91 -2.86
N GLU A 72 -1.01 -12.91 -2.83
CA GLU A 72 -2.46 -12.77 -2.69
C GLU A 72 -2.83 -12.13 -1.35
N ASP A 73 -2.18 -12.53 -0.25
CA ASP A 73 -2.38 -11.91 1.06
C ASP A 73 -1.84 -10.48 1.10
N ALA A 74 -0.68 -10.23 0.47
CA ALA A 74 -0.12 -8.88 0.37
C ALA A 74 -1.06 -7.94 -0.41
N TRP A 75 -1.63 -8.41 -1.52
CA TRP A 75 -2.65 -7.68 -2.28
C TRP A 75 -3.87 -7.39 -1.42
N ALA A 76 -4.37 -8.40 -0.69
CA ALA A 76 -5.50 -8.24 0.22
C ALA A 76 -5.22 -7.15 1.27
N LYS A 77 -4.08 -7.22 1.95
CA LYS A 77 -3.70 -6.25 2.98
C LYS A 77 -3.55 -4.83 2.42
N TYR A 78 -2.97 -4.69 1.23
CA TYR A 78 -2.82 -3.39 0.57
C TYR A 78 -4.19 -2.76 0.25
N VAL A 79 -5.08 -3.54 -0.38
CA VAL A 79 -6.41 -3.06 -0.77
C VAL A 79 -7.27 -2.76 0.46
N GLU A 80 -7.29 -3.65 1.46
CA GLU A 80 -8.01 -3.46 2.73
C GLU A 80 -7.63 -2.15 3.41
N LYS A 81 -6.32 -1.84 3.48
CA LYS A 81 -5.85 -0.60 4.08
C LYS A 81 -6.31 0.64 3.32
N LEU A 82 -6.32 0.59 1.98
CA LEU A 82 -6.81 1.71 1.19
C LEU A 82 -8.32 1.91 1.41
N LEU A 83 -9.11 0.84 1.38
CA LEU A 83 -10.55 0.91 1.65
C LEU A 83 -10.84 1.47 3.05
N GLU A 84 -10.07 1.09 4.07
CA GLU A 84 -10.17 1.66 5.43
C GLU A 84 -9.96 3.18 5.42
N ILE A 85 -8.91 3.67 4.75
CA ILE A 85 -8.61 5.10 4.66
C ILE A 85 -9.71 5.84 3.91
N LEU A 86 -10.16 5.31 2.76
CA LEU A 86 -11.21 5.92 1.95
C LEU A 86 -12.54 5.99 2.72
N ASN A 87 -12.92 4.93 3.43
CA ASN A 87 -14.12 4.92 4.26
C ASN A 87 -14.01 5.87 5.46
N ARG A 88 -12.82 6.04 6.04
CA ARG A 88 -12.57 7.01 7.11
C ARG A 88 -12.75 8.46 6.63
N VAL A 89 -12.36 8.77 5.39
CA VAL A 89 -12.53 10.10 4.79
C VAL A 89 -13.98 10.33 4.37
N GLY A 90 -14.57 9.38 3.63
CA GLY A 90 -16.01 9.33 3.37
C GLY A 90 -16.59 10.41 2.45
N ASP A 91 -15.75 11.21 1.77
CA ASP A 91 -16.19 12.18 0.77
C ASP A 91 -16.55 11.51 -0.58
N GLU A 92 -17.10 12.30 -1.52
CA GLU A 92 -17.55 11.78 -2.81
C GLU A 92 -16.40 11.22 -3.66
N GLU A 93 -15.20 11.79 -3.55
CA GLU A 93 -14.00 11.28 -4.22
C GLU A 93 -13.58 9.92 -3.64
N SER A 94 -13.61 9.78 -2.31
CA SER A 94 -13.29 8.54 -1.62
C SER A 94 -14.27 7.41 -1.97
N LYS A 95 -15.58 7.71 -1.98
CA LYS A 95 -16.62 6.75 -2.39
C LYS A 95 -16.45 6.30 -3.84
N LYS A 96 -16.09 7.24 -4.73
CA LYS A 96 -15.78 6.91 -6.12
C LYS A 96 -14.61 5.93 -6.22
N TYR A 97 -13.53 6.16 -5.46
CA TYR A 97 -12.39 5.25 -5.44
C TYR A 97 -12.74 3.87 -4.87
N VAL A 98 -13.57 3.78 -3.83
CA VAL A 98 -14.08 2.49 -3.33
C VAL A 98 -14.81 1.72 -4.44
N ALA A 99 -15.73 2.37 -5.15
CA ALA A 99 -16.47 1.75 -6.24
C ALA A 99 -15.55 1.30 -7.40
N GLU A 100 -14.52 2.08 -7.75
CA GLU A 100 -13.55 1.71 -8.77
C GLU A 100 -12.71 0.49 -8.38
N ILE A 101 -12.36 0.34 -7.10
CA ILE A 101 -11.60 -0.81 -6.58
C ILE A 101 -12.49 -2.06 -6.58
N GLU A 102 -13.73 -1.95 -6.11
CA GLU A 102 -14.67 -3.08 -6.05
C GLU A 102 -15.08 -3.58 -7.44
N ALA A 103 -15.15 -2.67 -8.43
CA ALA A 103 -15.47 -3.01 -9.81
C ALA A 103 -14.28 -3.58 -10.61
N ALA A 104 -13.05 -3.52 -10.08
CA ALA A 104 -11.89 -4.11 -10.74
C ALA A 104 -11.91 -5.64 -10.58
N THR A 105 -12.07 -6.37 -11.69
CA THR A 105 -12.11 -7.84 -11.71
C THR A 105 -10.86 -8.41 -12.36
#